data_AF-X0X7H2-F1
#
_entry.id   AF-X0X7H2-F1
#
_cell.length_a   1.000
_cell.length_b   1.000
_cell.length_c   1.000
_cell.angle_alpha   90.00
_cell.angle_beta   90.00
_cell.angle_gamma   90.00
#
_symmetry.space_group_name_H-M   'P 1'
#
loop_
_entity.id
_entity.type
_entity.pdbx_description
1 polymer ?
#
loop_
_entity_poly.entity_id
_entity_poly.type
_entity_poly.pdbx_seq_one_letter_code
_entity_poly.pdbx_strand_id
1 'polypeptide(L)'
;SSNTIIHHTPLLAKTSILDEGGWCLHYCGRYDQLAPEARMGSLKVIDPEAARLPTEPELYHMPDDPKEANNLIDGNERLAREIHKRYVNWLDEVGTPEEHLAGRRHLR
;
A
#
# COMPACT_ATOMS: atom_id res chain seq x y z
N SER A 1 -13.10 -12.00 4.18
CA SER A 1 -12.52 -10.67 3.88
C SER A 1 -11.24 -10.87 3.08
N SER A 2 -11.00 -10.08 2.03
CA SER A 2 -9.88 -10.32 1.09
C SER A 2 -8.94 -9.12 1.02
N ASN A 3 -7.62 -9.37 0.92
CA ASN A 3 -6.57 -8.35 1.01
C ASN A 3 -5.87 -8.04 -0.33
N THR A 4 -6.40 -8.54 -1.46
CA THR A 4 -5.93 -8.19 -2.81
C THR A 4 -7.09 -8.00 -3.79
N ILE A 5 -6.94 -7.10 -4.76
CA ILE A 5 -7.95 -6.81 -5.79
C ILE A 5 -8.02 -7.93 -6.86
N ILE A 6 -6.97 -8.74 -7.01
CA ILE A 6 -6.77 -9.57 -8.22
C ILE A 6 -6.90 -11.08 -7.94
N HIS A 7 -6.69 -11.58 -6.72
CA HIS A 7 -6.49 -13.03 -6.52
C HIS A 7 -7.12 -13.68 -5.27
N HIS A 8 -8.03 -13.00 -4.57
CA HIS A 8 -8.68 -13.56 -3.36
C HIS A 8 -7.71 -14.19 -2.34
N THR A 9 -6.45 -13.75 -2.31
CA THR A 9 -5.46 -14.22 -1.35
C THR A 9 -5.57 -13.41 -0.06
N PRO A 10 -5.36 -14.02 1.13
CA PRO A 10 -5.32 -13.29 2.38
C PRO A 10 -4.11 -12.36 2.48
N LEU A 11 -3.13 -12.44 1.57
CA LEU A 11 -1.93 -11.59 1.60
C LEU A 11 -2.25 -10.12 1.37
N LEU A 12 -1.60 -9.24 2.13
CA LEU A 12 -1.60 -7.80 1.88
C LEU A 12 -0.96 -7.51 0.53
N ALA A 13 -1.74 -6.94 -0.39
CA ALA A 13 -1.19 -6.40 -1.63
C ALA A 13 -0.59 -5.01 -1.42
N LYS A 14 0.74 -4.93 -1.39
CA LYS A 14 1.47 -3.67 -1.59
C LYS A 14 1.08 -3.08 -2.94
N THR A 15 0.78 -1.78 -2.94
CA THR A 15 0.47 -0.98 -4.11
C THR A 15 1.48 0.15 -4.18
N SER A 16 1.99 0.42 -5.38
CA SER A 16 2.87 1.55 -5.66
C SER A 16 2.15 2.49 -6.62
N ILE A 17 2.02 3.76 -6.24
CA ILE A 17 1.32 4.78 -7.03
C ILE A 17 2.35 5.85 -7.36
N LEU A 18 2.71 5.95 -8.64
CA LEU A 18 3.61 6.96 -9.17
C LEU A 18 2.79 8.06 -9.84
N ASP A 19 2.97 9.31 -9.41
CA ASP A 19 2.36 10.47 -10.07
C ASP A 19 3.27 11.08 -11.15
N GLU A 20 2.70 12.00 -11.95
CA GLU A 20 3.43 12.69 -13.01
C GLU A 20 4.55 13.61 -12.50
N GLY A 21 4.51 13.98 -11.21
CA GLY A 21 5.56 14.75 -10.54
C GLY A 21 6.75 13.92 -10.08
N GLY A 22 6.71 12.59 -10.26
CA GLY A 22 7.76 11.69 -9.84
C GLY A 22 7.65 11.23 -8.38
N TRP A 23 6.52 11.46 -7.72
CA TRP A 23 6.29 10.99 -6.35
C TRP A 23 5.70 9.59 -6.35
N CYS A 24 6.36 8.69 -5.63
CA CYS A 24 5.96 7.29 -5.48
C CYS A 24 5.43 7.04 -4.06
N LEU A 25 4.14 6.71 -3.95
CA LEU A 25 3.52 6.27 -2.70
C LEU A 25 3.45 4.74 -2.67
N HIS A 26 4.15 4.14 -1.72
CA HIS A 26 3.99 2.73 -1.34
C HIS A 26 2.93 2.62 -0.25
N TYR A 27 1.95 1.74 -0.45
CA TYR A 27 0.78 1.63 0.40
C TYR A 27 0.18 0.22 0.38
N CYS A 28 -0.22 -0.30 1.55
CA CYS A 28 -0.75 -1.65 1.69
C CYS A 28 -2.25 -1.72 2.04
N GLY A 29 -2.89 -0.58 2.36
CA GLY A 29 -4.19 -0.58 3.03
C GLY A 29 -4.08 -0.50 4.55
N ARG A 30 -5.16 -0.06 5.21
CA ARG A 30 -5.38 -0.14 6.65
C ARG A 30 -6.50 -1.13 6.93
N TYR A 31 -6.20 -2.17 7.71
CA TYR A 31 -7.17 -3.21 8.06
C TYR A 31 -7.19 -3.40 9.57
N ASP A 32 -8.37 -3.33 10.19
CA ASP A 32 -8.54 -3.47 11.64
C ASP A 32 -8.23 -4.89 12.12
N GLN A 33 -8.46 -5.88 11.26
CA GLN A 33 -8.14 -7.28 11.52
C GLN A 33 -7.41 -7.87 10.31
N LEU A 34 -6.15 -8.21 10.52
CA LEU A 34 -5.35 -8.97 9.56
C LEU A 34 -5.27 -10.41 10.05
N ALA A 35 -5.61 -11.36 9.18
CA ALA A 35 -5.27 -12.75 9.42
C ALA A 35 -3.74 -12.88 9.56
N PRO A 36 -3.20 -13.70 10.46
CA PRO A 36 -1.75 -13.86 10.65
C PRO A 36 -0.99 -14.15 9.34
N GLU A 37 -1.60 -14.95 8.47
CA GLU A 37 -1.13 -15.29 7.13
C GLU A 37 -1.10 -14.10 6.17
N ALA A 38 -1.85 -13.02 6.42
CA ALA A 38 -1.95 -11.86 5.53
C ALA A 38 -0.65 -11.07 5.39
N ARG A 39 0.24 -11.16 6.37
CA ARG A 39 1.55 -10.49 6.35
C ARG A 39 2.65 -11.36 5.76
N MET A 40 2.33 -12.58 5.35
CA MET A 40 3.32 -13.59 4.96
C MET A 40 3.57 -13.55 3.44
N GLY A 41 4.52 -12.75 2.99
CA GLY A 41 4.98 -12.83 1.59
C GLY A 41 5.47 -14.26 1.30
N SER A 42 4.86 -14.98 0.36
CA SER A 42 5.25 -16.37 0.09
C SER A 42 6.66 -16.42 -0.49
N LEU A 43 7.61 -17.02 0.24
CA LEU A 43 8.66 -17.93 -0.24
C LEU A 43 9.51 -18.40 0.95
N LYS A 44 9.30 -19.66 1.35
CA LYS A 44 10.15 -20.49 2.24
C LYS A 44 10.65 -19.83 3.54
N VAL A 45 9.98 -20.25 4.63
CA VAL A 45 10.35 -20.11 6.04
C VAL A 45 11.87 -20.27 6.26
N ILE A 46 12.58 -19.16 6.30
CA ILE A 46 13.95 -19.09 6.85
C ILE A 46 14.00 -18.01 7.94
N ASP A 47 13.18 -16.96 7.84
CA ASP A 47 13.04 -15.93 8.87
C ASP A 47 11.62 -15.31 8.87
N PRO A 48 10.82 -15.53 9.93
CA PRO A 48 9.49 -14.93 10.08
C PRO A 48 9.49 -13.41 10.23
N GLU A 49 10.57 -12.80 10.70
CA GLU A 49 10.71 -11.33 10.79
C GLU A 49 10.97 -10.75 9.40
N ALA A 50 11.89 -11.34 8.63
CA ALA A 50 12.19 -10.92 7.26
C ALA A 50 11.02 -11.12 6.28
N ALA A 51 10.08 -12.02 6.62
CA ALA A 51 8.87 -12.25 5.83
C ALA A 51 7.77 -11.19 6.06
N ARG A 52 7.90 -10.33 7.08
CA ARG A 52 6.92 -9.28 7.37
C ARG A 52 7.13 -8.11 6.42
N LEU A 53 6.16 -7.90 5.53
CA LEU A 53 6.12 -6.69 4.72
C LEU A 53 5.78 -5.48 5.60
N PRO A 54 6.49 -4.33 5.44
CA PRO A 54 6.09 -3.10 6.09
C PRO A 54 4.68 -2.71 5.65
N THR A 55 3.83 -2.44 6.64
CA THR A 55 2.41 -2.10 6.42
C THR A 55 2.16 -0.61 6.44
N GLU A 56 3.08 0.16 7.00
CA GLU A 56 3.00 1.62 7.00
C GLU A 56 3.26 2.18 5.60
N PRO A 57 2.54 3.23 5.19
CA PRO A 57 2.80 3.87 3.91
C PRO A 57 4.13 4.61 3.93
N GLU A 58 4.74 4.69 2.75
CA GLU A 58 6.04 5.34 2.52
C GLU A 58 5.96 6.19 1.25
N LEU A 59 6.67 7.32 1.25
CA LEU A 59 6.65 8.26 0.13
C LEU A 59 8.09 8.57 -0.32
N TYR A 60 8.34 8.47 -1.62
CA TYR A 60 9.65 8.72 -2.23
C TYR A 60 9.54 9.68 -3.40
N HIS A 61 10.61 10.45 -3.66
CA HIS A 61 10.72 11.29 -4.86
C HIS A 61 11.71 10.64 -5.83
N MET A 62 11.18 9.96 -6.84
CA MET A 62 11.98 9.12 -7.75
C MET A 62 13.09 9.85 -8.52
N PRO A 63 12.91 11.12 -8.95
CA PRO A 63 13.98 11.87 -9.61
C PRO A 63 15.22 12.07 -8.72
N ASP A 64 15.02 12.30 -7.42
CA ASP A 64 16.12 12.58 -6.48
C ASP A 64 16.59 11.31 -5.74
N ASP A 65 15.70 10.34 -5.56
CA ASP A 65 15.93 9.10 -4.83
C ASP A 65 15.42 7.87 -5.60
N PRO A 66 16.05 7.52 -6.73
CA PRO A 66 15.64 6.38 -7.56
C PRO A 66 15.82 5.02 -6.88
N LYS A 67 16.50 4.98 -5.72
CA LYS A 67 16.71 3.76 -4.93
C LYS A 67 15.73 3.65 -3.75
N GLU A 68 14.83 4.62 -3.58
CA GLU A 68 13.86 4.65 -2.49
C GLU A 68 14.55 4.52 -1.11
N ALA A 69 15.70 5.17 -0.92
CA ALA A 69 16.50 5.06 0.28
C ALA A 69 16.01 5.97 1.43
N ASN A 70 15.25 7.01 1.12
CA ASN A 70 14.82 8.05 2.06
C ASN A 70 13.29 8.15 2.03
N ASN A 71 12.63 7.57 3.04
CA ASN A 71 11.20 7.76 3.21
C ASN A 71 10.89 9.20 3.64
N LEU A 72 10.16 9.94 2.81
CA LEU A 72 9.85 11.37 2.98
C LEU A 72 8.43 11.65 3.48
N ILE A 73 7.68 10.61 3.89
CA ILE A 73 6.25 10.73 4.17
C ILE A 73 5.93 11.70 5.33
N ASP A 74 6.72 11.72 6.40
CA ASP A 74 6.42 12.55 7.58
C ASP A 74 6.56 14.05 7.30
N GLY A 75 7.43 14.43 6.35
CA GLY A 75 7.54 15.80 5.86
C GLY A 75 6.53 16.18 4.79
N ASN A 76 5.82 15.20 4.22
CA ASN A 76 5.00 15.36 3.02
C ASN A 76 3.62 14.69 3.14
N GLU A 77 3.08 14.58 4.35
CA GLU A 77 1.85 13.82 4.62
C GLU A 77 0.65 14.31 3.79
N ARG A 78 0.56 15.64 3.59
CA ARG A 78 -0.49 16.24 2.75
C ARG A 78 -0.45 15.71 1.32
N LEU A 79 0.75 15.58 0.74
CA LEU A 79 0.95 15.07 -0.61
C LEU A 79 0.61 13.57 -0.68
N ALA A 80 1.06 12.78 0.30
CA ALA A 80 0.72 11.36 0.38
C ALA A 80 -0.81 11.14 0.43
N ARG A 81 -1.54 11.96 1.20
CA ARG A 81 -3.01 11.92 1.26
C ARG A 81 -3.67 12.31 -0.06
N GLU A 82 -3.08 13.23 -0.81
CA GLU A 82 -3.59 13.62 -2.12
C GLU A 82 -3.44 12.50 -3.14
N ILE A 83 -2.25 11.89 -3.24
CA ILE A 83 -1.98 10.75 -4.11
C ILE A 83 -2.90 9.58 -3.76
N HIS A 84 -3.00 9.24 -2.46
CA HIS A 84 -3.90 8.20 -1.95
C HIS A 84 -5.36 8.47 -2.32
N LYS A 85 -5.85 9.70 -2.13
CA LYS A 85 -7.23 10.07 -2.45
C LYS A 85 -7.53 9.89 -3.95
N ARG A 86 -6.63 10.32 -4.83
CA ARG A 86 -6.80 10.13 -6.29
C ARG A 86 -6.92 8.66 -6.65
N TYR A 87 -6.07 7.82 -6.05
CA TYR A 87 -6.11 6.37 -6.26
C TYR A 87 -7.41 5.73 -5.74
N VAL A 88 -7.85 6.05 -4.52
CA VAL A 88 -9.09 5.51 -3.95
C VAL A 88 -10.31 5.96 -4.73
N ASN A 89 -10.35 7.23 -5.14
CA ASN A 89 -11.44 7.75 -5.98
C ASN A 89 -11.50 6.99 -7.31
N TRP A 90 -10.36 6.76 -7.95
CA TRP A 90 -10.32 5.98 -9.19
C TRP A 90 -10.85 4.55 -8.99
N LEU A 91 -10.48 3.88 -7.89
CA LEU A 91 -11.02 2.54 -7.57
C LEU A 91 -12.54 2.54 -7.39
N ASP A 92 -13.08 3.57 -6.73
CA ASP A 92 -14.52 3.74 -6.51
C ASP A 92 -15.25 4.01 -7.85
N GLU A 93 -14.68 4.89 -8.68
CA GLU A 93 -15.21 5.25 -10.01
C GLU A 93 -15.30 4.06 -10.97
N VAL A 94 -14.33 3.15 -10.93
CA VAL A 94 -14.36 1.93 -11.77
C VAL A 94 -15.24 0.81 -11.20
N GLY A 95 -15.94 1.07 -10.08
CA GLY A 95 -16.88 0.14 -9.47
C GLY A 95 -16.22 -1.00 -8.67
N THR A 96 -15.07 -0.74 -8.05
CA THR A 96 -14.42 -1.72 -7.17
C THR A 96 -15.38 -2.10 -6.02
N PRO A 97 -15.67 -3.39 -5.79
CA PRO A 97 -16.54 -3.82 -4.70
C PRO A 97 -16.07 -3.32 -3.33
N GLU A 98 -17.00 -2.90 -2.47
CA GLU A 98 -16.68 -2.32 -1.16
C GLU A 98 -15.83 -3.26 -0.29
N GLU A 99 -16.07 -4.56 -0.36
CA GLU A 99 -15.28 -5.57 0.36
C GLU A 99 -13.79 -5.60 -0.02
N HIS A 100 -13.43 -5.04 -1.17
CA HIS A 100 -12.05 -4.87 -1.63
C HIS A 100 -11.54 -3.43 -1.44
N LEU A 101 -12.44 -2.45 -1.36
CA LEU A 101 -12.12 -1.04 -1.19
C LEU A 101 -12.02 -0.62 0.28
N ALA A 102 -12.74 -1.27 1.19
CA ALA A 102 -12.86 -0.88 2.59
C ALA A 102 -11.50 -0.67 3.27
N GLY A 103 -10.58 -1.64 3.12
CA GLY A 103 -9.22 -1.55 3.66
C GLY A 103 -8.33 -0.52 2.95
N ARG A 104 -8.77 0.04 1.83
CA ARG A 104 -8.03 1.04 1.05
C ARG A 104 -8.50 2.47 1.30
N ARG A 105 -9.61 2.68 2.02
CA ARG A 105 -10.19 4.02 2.25
C ARG A 105 -9.33 4.89 3.18
N HIS A 106 -8.39 4.31 3.92
CA HIS A 106 -7.55 5.03 4.88
C HIS A 106 -6.06 4.83 4.59
N LEU A 107 -5.30 5.94 4.55
CA LEU A 107 -3.86 5.92 4.35
C LEU A 107 -3.09 5.33 5.55
N ARG A 108 -3.49 5.72 6.77
CA ARG A 108 -2.94 5.31 8.07
C ARG A 108 -4.09 5.13 9.06
#